data_AF-A0A7S7PUN2-F1
#
_entry.id   AF-A0A7S7PUN2-F1
#
_cell.length_a   1.000
_cell.length_b   1.000
_cell.length_c   1.000
_cell.angle_alpha   90.00
_cell.angle_beta   90.00
_cell.angle_gamma   90.00
#
_symmetry.space_group_name_H-M   'P 1'
#
loop_
_entity.id
_entity.type
_entity.pdbx_description
1 polymer ?
#
loop_
_entity_poly.entity_id
_entity_poly.type
_entity_poly.pdbx_seq_one_letter_code
_entity_poly.pdbx_strand_id
1 'polypeptide(L)' 'MDRRTACLHQANAFREKALADPEHHDQWIDEAIKWLERAMEASCHAVTTMAADDVPEAAPQAMVPHPRVVTRQ' A
#
# COMPACT_ATOMS: atom_id res chain seq x y z
N MET A 1 -5.64 10.50 -16.60
CA MET A 1 -4.88 9.24 -16.70
C MET A 1 -4.46 8.86 -15.29
N ASP A 2 -4.94 7.72 -14.80
CA ASP A 2 -4.65 7.23 -13.45
C ASP A 2 -3.19 6.80 -13.30
N ARG A 3 -2.54 7.27 -12.23
CA ARG A 3 -1.16 6.90 -11.89
C ARG A 3 -1.02 5.38 -11.67
N ARG A 4 -2.05 4.75 -11.11
CA ARG A 4 -2.16 3.29 -10.95
C ARG A 4 -2.12 2.59 -12.31
N THR A 5 -2.96 3.03 -13.24
CA THR A 5 -3.07 2.45 -14.58
C THR A 5 -1.76 2.57 -15.34
N ALA A 6 -1.06 3.71 -15.24
CA ALA A 6 0.26 3.89 -15.84
C ALA A 6 1.31 2.90 -15.29
N CYS A 7 1.33 2.67 -13.97
CA CYS A 7 2.26 1.71 -13.35
C CYS A 7 1.96 0.26 -13.75
N LEU A 8 0.68 -0.11 -13.90
CA LEU A 8 0.27 -1.43 -14.37
C LEU A 8 0.67 -1.68 -15.83
N HIS A 9 0.50 -0.67 -16.71
CA HIS A 9 0.97 -0.76 -18.09
C HIS A 9 2.48 -0.95 -18.16
N GLN A 10 3.23 -0.22 -17.33
CA GLN A 10 4.68 -0.35 -17.27
C GLN A 10 5.11 -1.75 -16.83
N ALA A 11 4.49 -2.30 -15.77
CA ALA A 11 4.76 -3.65 -15.29
C ALA A 11 4.45 -4.72 -16.36
N ASN A 12 3.37 -4.55 -17.14
CA ASN A 12 3.06 -5.46 -18.24
C ASN A 12 4.13 -5.44 -19.34
N ALA A 13 4.61 -4.24 -19.71
CA ALA A 13 5.65 -4.10 -20.72
C ALA A 13 6.96 -4.80 -20.29
N PHE A 14 7.30 -4.81 -19.00
CA PHE A 14 8.44 -5.57 -18.50
C PHE A 14 8.21 -7.09 -18.50
N ARG A 15 6.99 -7.56 -18.24
CA ARG A 15 6.64 -8.98 -18.40
C ARG A 15 6.77 -9.45 -19.85
N GLU A 16 6.35 -8.64 -20.81
CA GLU A 16 6.51 -8.94 -22.23
C GLU A 16 7.99 -9.03 -22.62
N LYS A 17 8.83 -8.14 -22.08
CA LYS A 17 10.28 -8.22 -22.24
C LYS A 17 10.89 -9.46 -21.59
N ALA A 18 10.42 -9.84 -20.40
CA ALA A 18 10.90 -11.06 -19.73
C ALA A 18 10.64 -12.32 -20.58
N LEU A 19 9.48 -12.38 -21.24
CA LEU A 19 9.15 -13.49 -22.15
C LEU A 19 10.00 -13.48 -23.42
N ALA A 20 10.38 -12.30 -23.92
CA ALA A 20 11.22 -12.16 -25.10
C ALA A 20 12.72 -12.39 -24.81
N ASP A 21 13.19 -12.04 -23.61
CA ASP A 21 14.58 -12.12 -23.17
C ASP A 21 14.73 -13.02 -21.93
N PRO A 22 14.75 -14.36 -22.12
CA PRO A 22 14.87 -15.31 -21.02
C PRO A 22 16.19 -15.17 -20.25
N GLU A 23 17.26 -14.67 -20.86
CA GLU A 23 18.56 -14.43 -20.21
C GLU A 23 18.50 -13.37 -19.10
N HIS A 24 17.59 -12.41 -19.23
CA HIS A 24 17.38 -11.34 -18.25
C HIS A 24 16.01 -11.45 -17.57
N HIS A 25 15.39 -12.63 -17.65
CA HIS A 25 14.03 -12.84 -17.17
C HIS A 25 13.87 -12.39 -15.71
N ASP A 26 14.72 -12.86 -14.81
CA ASP A 26 14.67 -12.48 -13.39
C ASP A 26 14.79 -10.97 -13.19
N GLN A 27 15.69 -10.30 -13.92
CA GLN A 27 15.86 -8.85 -13.83
C GLN A 27 14.62 -8.08 -14.30
N TRP A 28 13.98 -8.54 -15.38
CA TRP A 28 12.73 -7.95 -15.86
C TRP A 28 11.56 -8.22 -14.92
N ILE A 29 11.53 -9.37 -14.26
CA ILE A 29 10.54 -9.69 -13.23
C ILE A 29 10.74 -8.80 -12.00
N ASP A 30 11.98 -8.60 -11.53
CA ASP A 30 12.29 -7.67 -10.43
C ASP A 30 11.82 -6.23 -10.74
N GLU A 31 12.08 -5.74 -11.95
CA GLU A 31 11.60 -4.41 -12.36
C GLU A 31 10.07 -4.36 -12.43
N ALA A 32 9.41 -5.40 -12.96
CA ALA A 32 7.95 -5.47 -12.99
C ALA A 32 7.34 -5.44 -11.57
N ILE A 33 7.96 -6.12 -10.60
CA ILE A 33 7.54 -6.12 -9.19
C ILE A 33 7.62 -4.72 -8.60
N LYS A 34 8.73 -4.00 -8.80
CA LYS A 34 8.87 -2.60 -8.33
C LYS A 34 7.78 -1.68 -8.87
N TRP A 35 7.37 -1.88 -10.12
CA TRP A 35 6.25 -1.12 -10.72
C TRP A 35 4.90 -1.50 -10.13
N LEU A 36 4.67 -2.78 -9.80
CA LEU A 36 3.47 -3.23 -9.11
C LEU A 36 3.39 -2.67 -7.67
N GLU A 37 4.50 -2.64 -6.95
CA GLU A 37 4.57 -2.03 -5.62
C GLU A 37 4.20 -0.54 -5.64
N ARG A 38 4.78 0.23 -6.58
CA ARG A 38 4.41 1.64 -6.80
C ARG A 38 2.94 1.82 -7.20
N ALA A 39 2.36 0.88 -7.94
CA ALA A 39 0.95 0.91 -8.30
C ALA A 39 0.04 0.74 -7.07
N MET A 40 0.45 -0.11 -6.12
CA MET A 40 -0.25 -0.30 -4.85
C MET A 40 -0.12 0.93 -3.95
N GLU A 41 1.08 1.51 -3.83
CA GLU A 41 1.29 2.76 -3.09
C GLU A 41 0.44 3.91 -3.65
N ALA A 42 0.39 4.05 -4.97
CA ALA A 42 -0.46 5.03 -5.63
C ALA A 42 -1.95 4.77 -5.37
N SER A 43 -2.35 3.51 -5.21
CA SER A 43 -3.73 3.14 -4.85
C SER A 43 -4.05 3.49 -3.39
N CYS A 44 -3.11 3.25 -2.46
CA CYS A 44 -3.26 3.67 -1.07
C CYS A 44 -3.38 5.19 -0.95
N HIS A 45 -2.58 5.95 -1.70
CA HIS A 45 -2.67 7.41 -1.65
C HIS A 45 -3.99 7.95 -2.24
N ALA A 46 -4.56 7.26 -3.23
CA ALA A 46 -5.88 7.57 -3.78
C ALA A 46 -7.02 7.22 -2.80
N VAL A 47 -6.90 6.12 -2.06
CA VAL A 47 -7.86 5.75 -1.00
C VAL A 47 -7.78 6.70 0.20
N THR A 48 -6.59 7.11 0.61
CA THR A 48 -6.40 8.08 1.71
C THR A 48 -6.94 9.47 1.36
N THR A 49 -6.85 9.88 0.10
CA THR A 49 -7.45 11.16 -0.35
C THR A 49 -8.96 11.14 -0.42
N MET A 50 -9.61 9.97 -0.46
CA MET A 50 -11.06 9.84 -0.35
C MET A 50 -11.55 9.75 1.11
N ALA A 51 -10.67 9.42 2.07
CA ALA A 51 -10.97 9.38 3.50
C ALA A 51 -10.61 10.68 4.24
N ALA A 52 -9.91 11.63 3.59
CA ALA A 52 -9.44 12.87 4.20
C ALA A 52 -10.44 14.05 4.10
N ASP A 53 -11.71 13.78 3.79
CA ASP A 53 -12.81 14.75 3.91
C ASP A 53 -13.89 14.27 4.90
N ASP A 54 -13.50 13.51 5.93
CA ASP A 54 -14.32 13.37 7.14
C ASP A 54 -13.49 13.73 8.38
N VAL A 55 -13.52 15.03 8.67
CA VAL A 55 -13.41 15.70 9.98
C VAL A 55 -12.09 15.57 10.78
N PRO A 56 -11.39 16.70 11.05
CA PRO A 56 -10.45 16.79 12.15
C PRO A 56 -11.23 17.14 13.43
N GLU A 57 -11.34 16.20 14.37
CA GLU A 57 -11.60 16.58 15.76
C GLU A 57 -10.68 15.82 16.71
N ALA A 58 -9.84 16.61 17.36
CA ALA A 58 -8.95 16.20 18.40
C ALA A 58 -9.73 15.69 19.62
N ALA A 59 -9.35 14.54 20.14
CA ALA A 59 -9.49 14.24 21.55
C ALA A 59 -8.30 13.41 22.03
N PRO A 60 -7.38 13.97 22.83
CA PRO A 60 -6.57 13.16 23.72
C PRO A 60 -7.44 12.76 24.92
N GLN A 61 -7.15 11.59 25.52
CA GLN A 61 -7.66 11.03 26.79
C GLN A 61 -8.45 9.73 26.59
N ALA A 62 -8.31 8.69 27.40
CA ALA A 62 -7.39 8.42 28.50
C ALA A 62 -7.37 6.91 28.70
N MET A 63 -6.18 6.41 28.99
CA MET A 63 -5.87 5.26 29.86
C MET A 63 -7.12 4.62 30.49
N VAL A 64 -7.50 3.43 30.01
CA VAL A 64 -8.51 2.60 30.66
C VAL A 64 -7.88 2.04 31.95
N PRO A 65 -8.37 2.36 33.16
CA PRO A 65 -7.90 1.70 34.36
C PRO A 65 -8.65 0.37 34.48
N HIS A 66 -7.90 -0.72 34.31
CA HIS A 66 -8.30 -2.08 34.64
C HIS A 66 -8.81 -2.14 36.11
N PRO A 67 -9.98 -2.70 36.41
CA PRO A 67 -10.41 -2.89 37.79
C PRO A 67 -9.53 -3.95 38.45
N ARG A 68 -8.68 -3.53 39.39
CA ARG A 68 -7.99 -4.42 40.33
C ARG A 68 -9.06 -5.03 41.23
N VAL A 69 -9.25 -6.36 41.14
CA VAL A 69 -9.96 -7.15 42.14
C VAL A 69 -9.24 -6.96 43.47
N VAL A 70 -9.85 -6.21 44.39
CA VAL A 70 -9.43 -6.12 45.78
C VAL A 70 -10.01 -7.33 46.49
N THR A 71 -9.18 -8.33 46.74
CA THR A 71 -9.48 -9.39 47.70
C THR A 71 -9.55 -8.75 49.08
N ARG A 72 -10.70 -8.81 49.74
CA ARG A 72 -10.83 -8.43 51.16
C ARG A 72 -11.47 -9.60 51.92
N GLN A 73 -10.61 -10.22 52.73
CA GLN A 73 -10.78 -11.09 53.90
C GLN A 73 -11.96 -12.06 53.95
#